data_AF-A0A959ZFL0-F1
#
_entry.id   AF-A0A959ZFL0-F1
#
_cell.length_a   1.000
_cell.length_b   1.000
_cell.length_c   1.000
_cell.angle_alpha   90.00
_cell.angle_beta   90.00
_cell.angle_gamma   90.00
#
_symmetry.space_group_name_H-M   'P 1'
#
loop_
_entity.id
_entity.type
_entity.pdbx_description
1 polymer ?
#
loop_
_entity_poly.entity_id
_entity_poly.type
_entity_poly.pdbx_seq_one_letter_code
_entity_poly.pdbx_strand_id
1 'polypeptide(L)'
;HGHGFGFVDQASREASNGYASYYSFSPRKGIRYISLDTSSEGGTVLVSDKGNLDDPQFQWLESQLKKATSNNELVVLFSHHAPGSMTANVPDEAAKSCTEVAVAVAPGCDGDPRVSTPIHLGTDVVEMLHKYPNVIAWVAGHSHVNDVTPFPAPDGQSGFWSIRTAALADWPKQNRLVQIFDDRDGNLSIFGTVIDHAASVEAPADGTSAANMSTDDLASLSRVVGYNENQTGAEACGSDRCGEGKVEDRNVELVVRDPRKPKAIVSKVTVGPKKRKLKTGKRFKLTIKVTNFITATADAKNVKVYVKSSSKRVKVKGKKKVRIVIRKIKPGKTARVSVPVRALGKARGKAKITVTAAGNKAYANIKVIPGKKHKRH
;
A
#
# COMPACT_ATOMS: atom_id res chain seq x y z
N HIS A 1 14.78 -4.39 13.59
CA HIS A 1 14.58 -2.93 13.39
C HIS A 1 13.38 -2.45 14.21
N GLY A 2 13.47 -2.50 15.55
CA GLY A 2 12.28 -2.46 16.43
C GLY A 2 11.50 -1.15 16.48
N HIS A 3 12.10 -0.03 16.05
CA HIS A 3 11.48 1.31 16.12
C HIS A 3 11.51 2.04 14.76
N GLY A 4 11.87 1.33 13.68
CA GLY A 4 11.93 1.89 12.33
C GLY A 4 13.15 2.76 12.01
N PHE A 5 13.89 3.31 12.98
CA PHE A 5 15.06 4.17 12.73
C PHE A 5 16.18 3.55 11.87
N GLY A 6 16.22 2.22 11.74
CA GLY A 6 17.10 1.55 10.77
C GLY A 6 16.76 1.82 9.29
N PHE A 7 15.63 2.48 9.01
CA PHE A 7 15.21 2.89 7.68
C PHE A 7 15.48 4.38 7.39
N VAL A 8 15.96 5.16 8.36
CA VAL A 8 16.43 6.53 8.12
C VAL A 8 17.56 6.43 7.09
N ASP A 9 17.46 7.20 6.01
CA ASP A 9 18.47 7.15 4.98
C ASP A 9 19.79 7.74 5.48
N GLN A 10 20.90 7.12 5.07
CA GLN A 10 22.22 7.46 5.57
C GLN A 10 22.59 8.91 5.30
N ALA A 11 22.16 9.47 4.17
CA ALA A 11 22.45 10.86 3.81
C ALA A 11 21.73 11.85 4.75
N SER A 12 20.44 11.64 5.03
CA SER A 12 19.70 12.45 6.02
C SER A 12 20.33 12.33 7.41
N ARG A 13 20.73 11.12 7.81
CA ARG A 13 21.36 10.89 9.11
C ARG A 13 22.72 11.57 9.24
N GLU A 14 23.55 11.52 8.22
CA GLU A 14 24.86 12.18 8.22
C GLU A 14 24.71 13.71 8.19
N ALA A 15 23.82 14.23 7.33
CA ALA A 15 23.59 15.66 7.20
C ALA A 15 22.98 16.28 8.47
N SER A 16 22.18 15.52 9.22
CA SER A 16 21.54 15.95 10.47
C SER A 16 22.36 15.69 11.73
N ASN A 17 23.62 15.25 11.61
CA ASN A 17 24.41 14.80 12.76
C ASN A 17 23.71 13.70 13.60
N GLY A 18 22.88 12.88 12.96
CA GLY A 18 22.14 11.79 13.58
C GLY A 18 20.75 12.14 14.11
N TYR A 19 20.31 13.41 14.01
CA TYR A 19 19.01 13.85 14.54
C TYR A 19 17.82 13.54 13.63
N ALA A 20 18.03 13.34 12.32
CA ALA A 20 16.95 12.95 11.42
C ALA A 20 16.29 11.63 11.86
N SER A 21 15.00 11.69 12.17
CA SER A 21 14.22 10.57 12.70
C SER A 21 13.12 10.07 11.74
N TYR A 22 12.92 10.76 10.61
CA TYR A 22 11.96 10.43 9.56
C TYR A 22 12.52 9.40 8.56
N TYR A 23 11.64 8.57 7.99
CA TYR A 23 12.06 7.50 7.08
C TYR A 23 10.95 7.00 6.16
N SER A 24 11.31 6.29 5.10
CA SER A 24 10.34 5.58 4.25
C SER A 24 10.76 4.16 3.92
N PHE A 25 9.78 3.27 3.77
CA PHE A 25 10.01 1.90 3.36
C PHE A 25 8.82 1.33 2.60
N SER A 26 9.03 0.20 1.92
CA SER A 26 7.98 -0.50 1.17
C SER A 26 7.68 -1.83 1.86
N PRO A 27 6.61 -1.95 2.66
CA PRO A 27 6.30 -3.20 3.36
C PRO A 27 5.94 -4.34 2.39
N ARG A 28 5.43 -3.98 1.21
CA ARG A 28 5.18 -4.89 0.09
C ARG A 28 5.21 -4.10 -1.21
N LYS A 29 5.26 -4.81 -2.34
CA LYS A 29 5.25 -4.17 -3.67
C LYS A 29 4.00 -3.32 -3.89
N GLY A 30 4.18 -2.10 -4.38
CA GLY A 30 3.09 -1.20 -4.79
C GLY A 30 2.52 -0.34 -3.65
N ILE A 31 3.18 -0.33 -2.50
CA ILE A 31 2.85 0.58 -1.37
C ILE A 31 4.16 1.07 -0.72
N ARG A 32 4.14 2.32 -0.28
CA ARG A 32 5.21 2.99 0.45
C ARG A 32 4.63 3.58 1.72
N TYR A 33 5.27 3.30 2.84
CA TYR A 33 5.02 3.94 4.11
C TYR A 33 6.08 5.00 4.34
N ILE A 34 5.65 6.17 4.80
CA ILE A 34 6.53 7.30 5.12
C ILE A 34 6.19 7.71 6.56
N SER A 35 7.17 7.62 7.44
CA SER A 35 7.08 8.11 8.81
C SER A 35 7.72 9.49 8.83
N LEU A 36 6.94 10.50 9.23
CA LEU A 36 7.36 11.87 9.40
C LEU A 36 7.70 12.13 10.87
N ASP A 37 8.75 12.90 11.10
CA ASP A 37 8.93 13.58 12.38
C ASP A 37 8.21 14.91 12.30
N THR A 38 7.22 15.11 13.15
CA THR A 38 6.42 16.34 13.15
C THR A 38 6.60 17.10 14.46
N SER A 39 7.53 16.68 15.29
CA SER A 39 7.81 17.32 16.58
C SER A 39 8.52 18.64 16.31
N SER A 40 8.05 19.74 16.88
CA SER A 40 8.73 21.02 16.77
C SER A 40 9.90 21.06 17.74
N GLU A 41 11.13 21.20 17.24
CA GLU A 41 12.33 21.22 18.10
C GLU A 41 12.65 22.62 18.64
N GLY A 42 12.03 23.67 18.09
CA GLY A 42 12.26 25.08 18.43
C GLY A 42 11.99 25.52 19.89
N GLY A 43 11.67 24.58 20.78
CA GLY A 43 11.75 24.76 22.24
C GLY A 43 10.92 25.93 22.79
N THR A 44 9.82 26.29 22.15
CA THR A 44 8.99 27.41 22.59
C THR A 44 7.77 26.91 23.33
N VAL A 45 7.64 27.29 24.60
CA VAL A 45 6.54 26.88 25.49
C VAL A 45 5.19 27.29 24.88
N LEU A 46 4.23 26.35 24.86
CA LEU A 46 2.89 26.51 24.27
C LEU A 46 2.88 26.76 22.75
N VAL A 47 4.01 26.54 22.07
CA VAL A 47 4.12 26.56 20.61
C VAL A 47 4.63 25.22 20.10
N SER A 48 5.71 24.71 20.70
CA SER A 48 6.36 23.46 20.28
C SER A 48 5.61 22.20 20.74
N ASP A 49 4.50 22.33 21.47
CA ASP A 49 3.53 21.26 21.63
C ASP A 49 2.69 21.05 20.35
N LYS A 50 2.74 21.99 19.40
CA LYS A 50 2.21 21.82 18.04
C LYS A 50 3.28 21.28 17.11
N GLY A 51 2.86 20.74 15.98
CA GLY A 51 3.77 20.19 14.99
C GLY A 51 4.19 21.17 13.90
N ASN A 52 5.24 20.81 13.17
CA ASN A 52 5.64 21.41 11.90
C ASN A 52 6.52 20.40 11.13
N LEU A 53 7.05 20.78 9.96
CA LEU A 53 8.21 20.14 9.35
C LEU A 53 9.30 21.19 9.11
N ASP A 54 10.55 20.82 9.37
CA ASP A 54 11.72 21.53 8.89
C ASP A 54 11.80 21.47 7.34
N ASP A 55 12.43 22.47 6.72
CA ASP A 55 12.59 22.51 5.26
C ASP A 55 13.32 21.27 4.70
N PRO A 56 14.40 20.75 5.33
CA PRO A 56 15.05 19.53 4.88
C PRO A 56 14.11 18.31 4.80
N GLN A 57 13.27 18.07 5.81
CA GLN A 57 12.31 16.96 5.75
C GLN A 57 11.18 17.22 4.76
N PHE A 58 10.72 18.47 4.61
CA PHE A 58 9.70 18.81 3.63
C PHE A 58 10.16 18.50 2.20
N GLN A 59 11.38 18.94 1.84
CA GLN A 59 12.00 18.62 0.55
C GLN A 59 12.22 17.11 0.38
N TRP A 60 12.68 16.45 1.44
CA TRP A 60 12.85 15.00 1.45
C TRP A 60 11.52 14.27 1.21
N LEU A 61 10.44 14.69 1.85
CA LEU A 61 9.10 14.13 1.69
C LEU A 61 8.67 14.26 0.24
N GLU A 62 8.82 15.44 -0.37
CA GLU A 62 8.51 15.63 -1.79
C GLU A 62 9.28 14.63 -2.69
N SER A 63 10.56 14.39 -2.39
CA SER A 63 11.38 13.43 -3.12
C SER A 63 10.84 11.99 -3.01
N GLN A 64 10.33 11.60 -1.84
CA GLN A 64 9.72 10.29 -1.64
C GLN A 64 8.38 10.15 -2.38
N LEU A 65 7.60 11.23 -2.47
CA LEU A 65 6.36 11.27 -3.23
C LEU A 65 6.61 11.17 -4.74
N LYS A 66 7.62 11.88 -5.27
CA LYS A 66 8.09 11.74 -6.67
C LYS A 66 8.52 10.30 -6.98
N LYS A 67 9.23 9.66 -6.04
CA LYS A 67 9.65 8.25 -6.15
C LYS A 67 8.46 7.30 -6.15
N ALA A 68 7.50 7.47 -5.24
CA ALA A 68 6.29 6.65 -5.17
C ALA A 68 5.44 6.76 -6.45
N THR A 69 5.27 7.98 -6.96
CA THR A 69 4.57 8.26 -8.22
C THR A 69 5.21 7.54 -9.40
N SER A 70 6.54 7.65 -9.52
CA SER A 70 7.31 7.00 -10.58
C SER A 70 7.21 5.48 -10.51
N ASN A 71 7.20 4.93 -9.28
CA ASN A 71 7.11 3.49 -9.03
C ASN A 71 5.67 2.96 -9.02
N ASN A 72 4.68 3.82 -9.20
CA ASN A 72 3.26 3.47 -9.19
C ASN A 72 2.82 2.82 -7.85
N GLU A 73 3.26 3.43 -6.74
CA GLU A 73 3.01 2.99 -5.37
C GLU A 73 1.90 3.83 -4.72
N LEU A 74 1.11 3.21 -3.84
CA LEU A 74 0.27 3.95 -2.89
C LEU A 74 1.14 4.48 -1.76
N VAL A 75 0.81 5.65 -1.22
CA VAL A 75 1.52 6.26 -0.09
C VAL A 75 0.60 6.35 1.12
N VAL A 76 1.09 5.89 2.26
CA VAL A 76 0.50 6.11 3.58
C VAL A 76 1.52 6.86 4.43
N LEU A 77 1.12 8.02 4.94
CA LEU A 77 1.92 8.82 5.86
C LEU A 77 1.60 8.42 7.31
N PHE A 78 2.61 8.47 8.16
CA PHE A 78 2.52 8.28 9.60
C PHE A 78 3.23 9.44 10.30
N SER A 79 2.65 9.96 11.36
CA SER A 79 3.26 11.04 12.16
C SER A 79 2.68 11.06 13.58
N HIS A 80 3.28 11.90 14.43
CA HIS A 80 2.67 12.26 15.71
C HIS A 80 1.51 13.26 15.49
N HIS A 81 1.80 14.42 14.89
CA HIS A 81 0.83 15.48 14.62
C HIS A 81 0.07 15.26 13.31
N ALA A 82 -1.22 15.52 13.31
CA ALA A 82 -2.04 15.56 12.09
C ALA A 82 -1.95 16.95 11.43
N PRO A 83 -2.37 17.12 10.16
CA PRO A 83 -2.30 18.41 9.48
C PRO A 83 -2.86 19.59 10.29
N GLY A 84 -4.03 19.40 10.91
CA GLY A 84 -4.70 20.46 11.69
C GLY A 84 -3.97 20.87 12.97
N SER A 85 -3.04 20.06 13.49
CA SER A 85 -2.25 20.36 14.69
C SER A 85 -0.80 20.76 14.37
N MET A 86 -0.47 20.91 13.08
CA MET A 86 0.85 21.33 12.65
C MET A 86 0.90 22.86 12.45
N THR A 87 0.91 23.61 13.56
CA THR A 87 0.82 25.08 13.57
C THR A 87 2.00 25.76 14.26
N ALA A 88 3.07 25.02 14.60
CA ALA A 88 4.25 25.57 15.25
C ALA A 88 5.12 26.33 14.24
N ASN A 89 4.87 27.63 14.05
CA ASN A 89 5.71 28.47 13.19
C ASN A 89 6.93 29.00 13.96
N VAL A 90 7.81 28.09 14.36
CA VAL A 90 9.06 28.37 15.06
C VAL A 90 10.18 27.53 14.45
N PRO A 91 11.33 28.13 14.09
CA PRO A 91 12.48 27.40 13.59
C PRO A 91 13.12 26.56 14.69
N ASP A 92 13.76 25.45 14.31
CA ASP A 92 14.45 24.58 15.26
C ASP A 92 15.61 25.33 15.96
N GLU A 93 16.29 26.21 15.23
CA GLU A 93 17.38 27.05 15.72
C GLU A 93 16.94 28.09 16.78
N ALA A 94 15.63 28.22 17.05
CA ALA A 94 15.15 28.98 18.21
C ALA A 94 15.47 28.28 19.54
N ALA A 95 15.62 26.97 19.53
CA ALA A 95 16.07 26.21 20.68
C ALA A 95 17.58 26.31 20.86
N LYS A 96 18.05 26.07 22.09
CA LYS A 96 19.49 25.97 22.35
C LYS A 96 20.02 24.65 21.81
N SER A 97 21.33 24.61 21.53
CA SER A 97 21.98 23.39 21.08
C SER A 97 21.79 22.23 22.07
N CYS A 98 21.46 21.04 21.58
CA CYS A 98 21.39 19.82 22.39
C CYS A 98 22.71 19.45 23.07
N THR A 99 23.84 20.06 22.68
CA THR A 99 25.14 19.89 23.37
C THR A 99 25.34 20.85 24.53
N GLU A 100 24.51 21.89 24.65
CA GLU A 100 24.67 22.99 25.61
C GLU A 100 23.61 23.00 26.73
N VAL A 101 22.46 22.36 26.49
CA VAL A 101 21.38 22.23 27.47
C VAL A 101 21.10 20.77 27.77
N ALA A 102 20.94 20.46 29.06
CA ALA A 102 20.35 19.20 29.45
C ALA A 102 18.86 19.18 29.05
N VAL A 103 18.43 18.12 28.38
CA VAL A 103 17.05 17.95 27.89
C VAL A 103 16.01 18.07 29.03
N ALA A 104 16.41 17.82 30.29
CA ALA A 104 15.55 17.95 31.46
C ALA A 104 15.21 19.41 31.86
N VAL A 105 15.92 20.41 31.33
CA VAL A 105 15.77 21.83 31.76
C VAL A 105 15.34 22.76 30.63
N ALA A 106 15.22 22.28 29.39
CA ALA A 106 14.73 23.05 28.26
C ALA A 106 13.53 22.34 27.61
N PRO A 107 12.48 23.08 27.21
CA PRO A 107 11.30 22.52 26.53
C PRO A 107 11.60 21.96 25.12
N GLY A 108 12.85 22.09 24.64
CA GLY A 108 13.39 21.54 23.40
C GLY A 108 14.87 21.87 23.29
N CYS A 109 15.56 21.18 22.38
CA CYS A 109 16.92 21.52 21.97
C CYS A 109 17.08 21.17 20.49
N ASP A 110 17.99 21.86 19.81
CA ASP A 110 18.31 21.60 18.40
C ASP A 110 19.70 20.98 18.31
N GLY A 111 19.80 19.80 17.70
CA GLY A 111 21.07 19.15 17.44
C GLY A 111 21.38 18.96 15.96
N ASP A 112 20.46 19.39 15.10
CA ASP A 112 20.54 19.27 13.66
C ASP A 112 21.24 20.51 13.07
N PRO A 113 22.40 20.36 12.41
CA PRO A 113 23.11 21.50 11.86
C PRO A 113 22.48 22.07 10.57
N ARG A 114 21.41 21.44 10.06
CA ARG A 114 20.73 21.88 8.84
C ARG A 114 19.82 23.06 9.15
N VAL A 115 19.64 23.94 8.17
CA VAL A 115 18.75 25.09 8.32
C VAL A 115 17.30 24.62 8.28
N SER A 116 16.52 24.88 9.34
CA SER A 116 15.13 24.42 9.45
C SER A 116 14.14 25.23 8.62
N THR A 117 14.53 26.44 8.22
CA THR A 117 13.65 27.40 7.55
C THR A 117 13.62 27.27 6.01
N PRO A 118 12.48 27.59 5.36
CA PRO A 118 11.19 27.96 5.97
C PRO A 118 10.54 26.78 6.70
N ILE A 119 9.86 27.07 7.80
CA ILE A 119 9.06 26.07 8.52
C ILE A 119 7.77 25.81 7.76
N HIS A 120 7.45 24.54 7.55
CA HIS A 120 6.26 24.11 6.82
C HIS A 120 5.17 23.66 7.78
N LEU A 121 4.03 24.33 7.73
CA LEU A 121 2.86 24.04 8.54
C LEU A 121 1.98 22.99 7.85
N GLY A 122 0.95 22.51 8.55
CA GLY A 122 0.05 21.50 8.03
C GLY A 122 -0.61 21.89 6.70
N THR A 123 -0.88 23.17 6.48
CA THR A 123 -1.42 23.69 5.22
C THR A 123 -0.44 23.54 4.06
N ASP A 124 0.84 23.84 4.29
CA ASP A 124 1.89 23.76 3.26
C ASP A 124 2.14 22.30 2.86
N VAL A 125 2.14 21.40 3.85
CA VAL A 125 2.25 19.96 3.63
C VAL A 125 1.03 19.46 2.85
N VAL A 126 -0.19 19.78 3.26
CA VAL A 126 -1.42 19.38 2.54
C VAL A 126 -1.39 19.86 1.08
N GLU A 127 -0.99 21.10 0.83
CA GLU A 127 -0.88 21.65 -0.52
C GLU A 127 0.12 20.85 -1.37
N MET A 128 1.27 20.48 -0.80
CA MET A 128 2.21 19.58 -1.46
C MET A 128 1.59 18.21 -1.72
N LEU A 129 0.93 17.58 -0.74
CA LEU A 129 0.34 16.25 -0.89
C LEU A 129 -0.73 16.20 -1.99
N HIS A 130 -1.51 17.27 -2.18
CA HIS A 130 -2.49 17.37 -3.28
C HIS A 130 -1.86 17.33 -4.67
N LYS A 131 -0.57 17.66 -4.82
CA LYS A 131 0.18 17.51 -6.08
C LYS A 131 0.54 16.05 -6.37
N TYR A 132 0.38 15.15 -5.40
CA TYR A 132 0.73 13.73 -5.48
C TYR A 132 -0.47 12.82 -5.17
N PRO A 133 -1.32 12.49 -6.17
CA PRO A 133 -2.51 11.65 -5.99
C PRO A 133 -2.24 10.27 -5.39
N ASN A 134 -0.98 9.82 -5.41
CA ASN A 134 -0.53 8.56 -4.80
C ASN A 134 -0.70 8.51 -3.28
N VAL A 135 -0.84 9.66 -2.61
CA VAL A 135 -1.13 9.75 -1.17
C VAL A 135 -2.60 9.44 -0.94
N ILE A 136 -2.87 8.39 -0.17
CA ILE A 136 -4.25 7.92 0.06
C ILE A 136 -4.68 8.04 1.52
N ALA A 137 -3.73 8.07 2.45
CA ALA A 137 -4.01 8.23 3.88
C ALA A 137 -2.84 8.87 4.62
N TRP A 138 -3.19 9.60 5.69
CA TRP A 138 -2.28 10.11 6.70
C TRP A 138 -2.77 9.66 8.08
N VAL A 139 -2.06 8.72 8.70
CA VAL A 139 -2.37 8.18 10.02
C VAL A 139 -1.58 8.95 11.08
N ALA A 140 -2.27 9.56 12.05
CA ALA A 140 -1.63 10.40 13.07
C ALA A 140 -2.20 10.15 14.48
N GLY A 141 -1.53 10.72 15.48
CA GLY A 141 -1.93 10.71 16.89
C GLY A 141 -2.08 12.13 17.44
N HIS A 142 -1.34 12.43 18.51
CA HIS A 142 -1.23 13.72 19.20
C HIS A 142 -2.50 14.21 19.91
N SER A 143 -3.63 14.30 19.22
CA SER A 143 -4.85 14.88 19.80
C SER A 143 -5.64 13.93 20.72
N HIS A 144 -5.18 12.68 20.85
CA HIS A 144 -5.79 11.63 21.70
C HIS A 144 -7.26 11.32 21.35
N VAL A 145 -7.68 11.63 20.12
CA VAL A 145 -9.06 11.49 19.65
C VAL A 145 -9.09 10.65 18.37
N ASN A 146 -10.04 9.72 18.29
CA ASN A 146 -10.43 9.08 17.05
C ASN A 146 -11.14 10.09 16.15
N ASP A 147 -10.58 10.40 14.98
CA ASP A 147 -11.17 11.37 14.06
C ASP A 147 -10.77 11.03 12.63
N VAL A 148 -11.72 11.17 11.71
CA VAL A 148 -11.49 10.91 10.29
C VAL A 148 -11.93 12.11 9.46
N THR A 149 -10.97 12.75 8.81
CA THR A 149 -11.20 13.97 8.03
C THR A 149 -10.77 13.76 6.56
N PRO A 150 -11.66 14.02 5.57
CA PRO A 150 -11.27 14.00 4.16
C PRO A 150 -10.47 15.27 3.79
N PHE A 151 -9.39 15.09 3.03
CA PHE A 151 -8.63 16.16 2.41
C PHE A 151 -8.72 16.04 0.88
N PRO A 152 -9.87 16.43 0.27
CA PRO A 152 -10.02 16.39 -1.18
C PRO A 152 -9.04 17.36 -1.84
N ALA A 153 -8.41 16.92 -2.92
CA ALA A 153 -7.58 17.81 -3.72
C ALA A 153 -8.46 18.84 -4.47
N PRO A 154 -7.96 20.06 -4.73
CA PRO A 154 -8.70 21.10 -5.46
C PRO A 154 -9.19 20.67 -6.86
N ASP A 155 -8.57 19.66 -7.46
CA ASP A 155 -8.98 19.11 -8.76
C ASP A 155 -10.27 18.27 -8.71
N GLY A 156 -10.76 17.93 -7.50
CA GLY A 156 -11.92 17.07 -7.28
C GLY A 156 -11.76 15.63 -7.76
N GLN A 157 -10.54 15.22 -8.13
CA GLN A 157 -10.22 13.91 -8.70
C GLN A 157 -9.38 13.04 -7.78
N SER A 158 -8.69 13.65 -6.83
CA SER A 158 -7.82 12.98 -5.87
C SER A 158 -7.98 13.57 -4.46
N GLY A 159 -7.14 13.12 -3.54
CA GLY A 159 -7.18 13.49 -2.13
C GLY A 159 -6.80 12.31 -1.25
N PHE A 160 -6.79 12.53 0.05
CA PHE A 160 -6.45 11.50 1.03
C PHE A 160 -7.33 11.63 2.27
N TRP A 161 -7.34 10.59 3.10
CA TRP A 161 -7.99 10.60 4.40
C TRP A 161 -6.97 10.85 5.50
N SER A 162 -7.20 11.86 6.34
CA SER A 162 -6.50 11.96 7.62
C SER A 162 -7.25 11.08 8.63
N ILE A 163 -6.51 10.17 9.27
CA ILE A 163 -7.02 9.19 10.21
C ILE A 163 -6.27 9.39 11.52
N ARG A 164 -6.91 10.00 12.50
CA ARG A 164 -6.38 10.13 13.86
C ARG A 164 -6.87 9.00 14.74
N THR A 165 -6.01 8.57 15.64
CA THR A 165 -6.28 7.50 16.59
C THR A 165 -6.26 8.03 18.02
N ALA A 166 -7.17 7.49 18.84
CA ALA A 166 -7.16 7.76 20.28
C ALA A 166 -5.86 7.31 20.93
N ALA A 167 -5.51 7.95 22.05
CA ALA A 167 -4.37 7.52 22.84
C ALA A 167 -4.69 6.27 23.65
N LEU A 168 -3.65 5.48 23.94
CA LEU A 168 -3.73 4.42 24.94
C LEU A 168 -3.61 4.96 26.38
N ALA A 169 -3.03 6.16 26.53
CA ALA A 169 -2.83 6.83 27.81
C ALA A 169 -4.13 7.41 28.39
N ASP A 170 -5.07 7.81 27.53
CA ASP A 170 -6.31 8.51 27.92
C ASP A 170 -7.54 7.70 27.50
N TRP A 171 -8.72 8.12 27.95
CA TRP A 171 -9.97 7.57 27.42
C TRP A 171 -10.04 7.79 25.89
N PRO A 172 -10.45 6.80 25.08
CA PRO A 172 -11.00 5.47 25.41
C PRO A 172 -10.03 4.28 25.42
N LYS A 173 -8.71 4.49 25.28
CA LYS A 173 -7.72 3.39 25.24
C LYS A 173 -7.92 2.40 24.09
N GLN A 174 -8.30 2.93 22.94
CA GLN A 174 -8.64 2.15 21.75
C GLN A 174 -7.47 2.08 20.75
N ASN A 175 -7.35 0.92 20.11
CA ASN A 175 -6.53 0.75 18.92
C ASN A 175 -7.39 0.87 17.66
N ARG A 176 -6.76 1.12 16.51
CA ARG A 176 -7.43 1.09 15.21
C ARG A 176 -6.71 0.16 14.24
N LEU A 177 -7.41 -0.84 13.74
CA LEU A 177 -6.97 -1.65 12.61
C LEU A 177 -7.30 -0.90 11.31
N VAL A 178 -6.26 -0.53 10.55
CA VAL A 178 -6.40 0.11 9.23
C VAL A 178 -6.08 -0.90 8.14
N GLN A 179 -7.04 -1.14 7.24
CA GLN A 179 -6.92 -2.12 6.16
C GLN A 179 -7.20 -1.47 4.81
N ILE A 180 -6.30 -1.67 3.84
CA ILE A 180 -6.41 -1.10 2.50
C ILE A 180 -6.76 -2.20 1.49
N PHE A 181 -7.89 -2.05 0.83
CA PHE A 181 -8.39 -2.93 -0.21
C PHE A 181 -8.37 -2.26 -1.57
N ASP A 182 -8.23 -3.08 -2.62
CA ASP A 182 -8.35 -2.67 -4.01
C ASP A 182 -9.65 -3.29 -4.53
N ASP A 183 -10.64 -2.42 -4.72
CA ASP A 183 -12.04 -2.79 -5.00
C ASP A 183 -12.22 -3.29 -6.44
N ARG A 184 -11.17 -3.14 -7.27
CA ARG A 184 -11.10 -3.58 -8.68
C ARG A 184 -12.06 -2.86 -9.62
N ASP A 185 -12.64 -1.76 -9.19
CA ASP A 185 -13.56 -0.91 -9.96
C ASP A 185 -12.95 0.47 -10.30
N GLY A 186 -11.72 0.72 -9.85
CA GLY A 186 -11.05 2.02 -9.96
C GLY A 186 -10.93 2.75 -8.63
N ASN A 187 -11.48 2.20 -7.55
CA ASN A 187 -11.38 2.72 -6.20
C ASN A 187 -10.56 1.80 -5.28
N LEU A 188 -10.18 2.38 -4.14
CA LEU A 188 -9.64 1.72 -2.97
C LEU A 188 -10.57 2.00 -1.79
N SER A 189 -10.73 0.99 -0.95
CA SER A 189 -11.43 1.13 0.33
C SER A 189 -10.44 0.98 1.47
N ILE A 190 -10.42 1.97 2.37
CA ILE A 190 -9.63 1.95 3.60
C ILE A 190 -10.60 1.72 4.75
N PHE A 191 -10.60 0.53 5.32
CA PHE A 191 -11.40 0.22 6.49
C PHE A 191 -10.64 0.60 7.76
N GLY A 192 -11.27 1.40 8.61
CA GLY A 192 -10.82 1.65 9.97
C GLY A 192 -11.73 0.90 10.94
N THR A 193 -11.20 -0.05 11.70
CA THR A 193 -11.93 -0.76 12.76
C THR A 193 -11.35 -0.41 14.11
N VAL A 194 -12.16 0.15 14.99
CA VAL A 194 -11.79 0.47 16.37
C VAL A 194 -11.84 -0.81 17.21
N ILE A 195 -10.81 -1.02 18.04
CA ILE A 195 -10.60 -2.24 18.83
C ILE A 195 -10.28 -1.84 20.27
N ASP A 196 -11.10 -2.31 21.20
CA ASP A 196 -10.82 -2.24 22.64
C ASP A 196 -9.90 -3.38 23.07
N HIS A 197 -9.14 -3.19 24.15
CA HIS A 197 -8.42 -4.30 24.78
C HIS A 197 -9.40 -5.32 25.41
N ALA A 198 -9.01 -6.60 25.42
CA ALA A 198 -9.89 -7.69 25.84
C ALA A 198 -10.08 -7.84 27.37
N ALA A 199 -9.34 -7.07 28.16
CA ALA A 199 -9.41 -7.13 29.62
C ALA A 199 -10.81 -6.73 30.16
N SER A 200 -11.08 -7.08 31.41
CA SER A 200 -12.36 -6.81 32.08
C SER A 200 -12.73 -5.32 32.06
N VAL A 201 -14.02 -5.03 32.04
CA VAL A 201 -14.54 -3.67 32.24
C VAL A 201 -14.46 -3.25 33.70
N GLU A 202 -14.45 -4.23 34.61
CA GLU A 202 -14.33 -4.01 36.05
C GLU A 202 -12.86 -3.97 36.46
N ALA A 203 -12.49 -2.99 37.29
CA ALA A 203 -11.20 -2.99 37.95
C ALA A 203 -11.10 -4.14 38.96
N PRO A 204 -9.88 -4.63 39.26
CA PRO A 204 -9.67 -5.54 40.39
C PRO A 204 -10.26 -4.96 41.68
N ALA A 205 -10.79 -5.83 42.54
CA ALA A 205 -11.43 -5.41 43.79
C ALA A 205 -10.48 -4.63 44.71
N ASP A 206 -11.04 -3.73 45.52
CA ASP A 206 -10.31 -2.95 46.51
C ASP A 206 -9.47 -3.84 47.44
N GLY A 207 -8.23 -3.43 47.71
CA GLY A 207 -7.28 -4.20 48.51
C GLY A 207 -6.55 -5.32 47.76
N THR A 208 -6.82 -5.51 46.45
CA THR A 208 -6.01 -6.40 45.61
C THR A 208 -4.55 -5.95 45.59
N SER A 209 -3.63 -6.86 45.90
CA SER A 209 -2.20 -6.55 45.90
C SER A 209 -1.68 -6.26 44.48
N ALA A 210 -1.16 -5.05 44.27
CA ALA A 210 -0.58 -4.64 43.00
C ALA A 210 0.60 -5.53 42.54
N ALA A 211 1.33 -6.15 43.49
CA ALA A 211 2.44 -7.04 43.18
C ALA A 211 2.02 -8.31 42.43
N ASN A 212 0.74 -8.68 42.51
CA ASN A 212 0.18 -9.89 41.91
C ASN A 212 -0.73 -9.59 40.70
N MET A 213 -0.85 -8.33 40.29
CA MET A 213 -1.71 -7.96 39.16
C MET A 213 -1.14 -8.51 37.85
N SER A 214 -2.01 -9.15 37.08
CA SER A 214 -1.71 -9.55 35.70
C SER A 214 -1.77 -8.35 34.75
N THR A 215 -1.32 -8.54 33.51
CA THR A 215 -1.49 -7.54 32.44
C THR A 215 -2.95 -7.16 32.22
N ASP A 216 -3.88 -8.12 32.35
CA ASP A 216 -5.30 -7.87 32.17
C ASP A 216 -5.88 -7.08 33.36
N ASP A 217 -5.41 -7.34 34.57
CA ASP A 217 -5.78 -6.55 35.76
C ASP A 217 -5.33 -5.09 35.60
N LEU A 218 -4.07 -4.87 35.18
CA LEU A 218 -3.53 -3.54 34.93
C LEU A 218 -4.25 -2.82 33.78
N ALA A 219 -4.60 -3.53 32.71
CA ALA A 219 -5.36 -2.96 31.60
C ALA A 219 -6.80 -2.60 32.00
N SER A 220 -7.45 -3.43 32.82
CA SER A 220 -8.80 -3.16 33.35
C SER A 220 -8.77 -1.94 34.28
N LEU A 221 -7.78 -1.86 35.17
CA LEU A 221 -7.57 -0.69 36.01
C LEU A 221 -7.30 0.58 35.19
N SER A 222 -6.44 0.49 34.17
CA SER A 222 -6.16 1.59 33.25
C SER A 222 -7.45 2.12 32.63
N ARG A 223 -8.33 1.24 32.12
CA ARG A 223 -9.64 1.62 31.58
C ARG A 223 -10.48 2.39 32.58
N VAL A 224 -10.62 1.90 33.81
CA VAL A 224 -11.42 2.54 34.85
C VAL A 224 -10.84 3.91 35.21
N VAL A 225 -9.51 4.02 35.35
CA VAL A 225 -8.85 5.31 35.61
C VAL A 225 -9.09 6.29 34.46
N GLY A 226 -8.93 5.85 33.20
CA GLY A 226 -9.17 6.72 32.05
C GLY A 226 -10.62 7.17 31.93
N TYR A 227 -11.58 6.29 32.26
CA TYR A 227 -13.00 6.63 32.23
C TYR A 227 -13.37 7.72 33.24
N ASN A 228 -12.86 7.61 34.47
CA ASN A 228 -13.18 8.52 35.59
C ASN A 228 -12.16 9.68 35.73
N GLU A 229 -11.31 9.91 34.72
CA GLU A 229 -10.39 11.05 34.73
C GLU A 229 -11.21 12.34 34.52
N ASN A 230 -10.96 13.36 35.35
CA ASN A 230 -11.85 14.52 35.48
C ASN A 230 -11.54 15.69 34.53
N GLN A 231 -10.51 15.59 33.70
CA GLN A 231 -10.11 16.59 32.69
C GLN A 231 -10.51 16.17 31.28
N THR A 232 -10.26 14.91 30.92
CA THR A 232 -10.39 14.37 29.56
C THR A 232 -11.02 12.97 29.53
N GLY A 233 -11.38 12.40 30.69
CA GLY A 233 -12.10 11.13 30.78
C GLY A 233 -13.58 11.23 30.38
N ALA A 234 -14.20 10.08 30.16
CA ALA A 234 -15.60 9.98 29.76
C ALA A 234 -16.55 10.70 30.73
N GLU A 235 -16.27 10.63 32.03
CA GLU A 235 -17.04 11.33 33.07
C GLU A 235 -17.04 12.85 32.85
N ALA A 236 -15.89 13.43 32.53
CA ALA A 236 -15.75 14.87 32.25
C ALA A 236 -16.49 15.27 30.95
N CYS A 237 -16.55 14.37 29.97
CA CYS A 237 -17.21 14.60 28.68
C CYS A 237 -18.75 14.42 28.74
N GLY A 238 -19.28 13.78 29.78
CA GLY A 238 -20.71 13.59 29.97
C GLY A 238 -21.36 12.80 28.83
N SER A 239 -22.41 13.39 28.22
CA SER A 239 -23.06 12.79 27.03
C SER A 239 -22.30 13.04 25.73
N ASP A 240 -21.36 13.97 25.72
CA ASP A 240 -20.56 14.30 24.55
C ASP A 240 -19.38 13.33 24.45
N ARG A 241 -19.04 12.95 23.22
CA ARG A 241 -17.91 12.05 22.95
C ARG A 241 -16.65 12.88 22.82
N CYS A 242 -15.59 12.45 23.50
CA CYS A 242 -14.29 13.11 23.44
C CYS A 242 -13.29 12.23 22.69
N GLY A 243 -12.47 11.45 23.39
CA GLY A 243 -11.44 10.60 22.78
C GLY A 243 -11.98 9.58 21.77
N GLU A 244 -13.23 9.12 21.93
CA GLU A 244 -13.83 8.14 21.03
C GLU A 244 -14.20 8.68 19.65
N GLY A 245 -14.24 10.00 19.49
CA GLY A 245 -14.75 10.63 18.28
C GLY A 245 -16.25 10.42 18.05
N LYS A 246 -16.74 10.94 16.93
CA LYS A 246 -18.14 10.82 16.52
C LYS A 246 -18.44 9.40 16.05
N VAL A 247 -19.71 9.07 15.82
CA VAL A 247 -20.09 7.72 15.32
C VAL A 247 -19.40 7.47 13.98
N GLU A 248 -19.34 8.51 13.16
CA GLU A 248 -18.83 8.48 11.79
C GLU A 248 -17.30 8.37 11.73
N ASP A 249 -16.60 8.55 12.86
CA ASP A 249 -15.13 8.44 12.94
C ASP A 249 -14.66 7.03 13.31
N ARG A 250 -15.55 6.16 13.79
CA ARG A 250 -15.18 4.87 14.41
C ARG A 250 -14.99 3.77 13.37
N ASN A 251 -15.94 2.84 13.25
CA ASN A 251 -15.90 1.76 12.28
C ASN A 251 -16.35 2.30 10.91
N VAL A 252 -15.39 2.48 10.01
CA VAL A 252 -15.57 3.26 8.78
C VAL A 252 -15.03 2.55 7.55
N GLU A 253 -15.64 2.82 6.41
CA GLU A 253 -15.09 2.56 5.07
C GLU A 253 -14.79 3.90 4.41
N LEU A 254 -13.52 4.14 4.11
CA LEU A 254 -13.04 5.38 3.51
C LEU A 254 -12.64 5.11 2.07
N VAL A 255 -13.44 5.62 1.14
CA VAL A 255 -13.25 5.39 -0.29
C VAL A 255 -12.36 6.47 -0.88
N VAL A 256 -11.39 6.06 -1.72
CA VAL A 256 -10.54 6.95 -2.50
C VAL A 256 -10.32 6.35 -3.88
N ARG A 257 -10.15 7.16 -4.93
CA ARG A 257 -9.80 6.63 -6.26
C ARG A 257 -8.43 5.97 -6.21
N ASP A 258 -8.24 4.86 -6.93
CA ASP A 258 -6.92 4.24 -7.06
C ASP A 258 -6.05 5.09 -8.00
N PRO A 259 -5.00 5.77 -7.48
CA PRO A 259 -4.14 6.64 -8.29
C PRO A 259 -3.15 5.83 -9.13
N ARG A 260 -3.05 4.51 -8.90
CA ARG A 260 -2.13 3.66 -9.64
C ARG A 260 -2.60 3.48 -11.07
N LYS A 261 -1.64 3.54 -11.98
CA LYS A 261 -1.81 3.23 -13.40
C LYS A 261 -2.50 1.86 -13.56
N PRO A 262 -3.66 1.82 -14.23
CA PRO A 262 -4.40 0.59 -14.46
C PRO A 262 -3.53 -0.48 -15.13
N LYS A 263 -3.60 -1.72 -14.66
CA LYS A 263 -2.72 -2.80 -15.10
C LYS A 263 -3.50 -4.04 -15.54
N ALA A 264 -3.19 -4.51 -16.75
CA ALA A 264 -3.64 -5.80 -17.23
C ALA A 264 -2.84 -6.94 -16.58
N ILE A 265 -3.51 -8.05 -16.28
CA ILE A 265 -2.90 -9.23 -15.64
C ILE A 265 -3.12 -10.45 -16.53
N VAL A 266 -2.27 -10.63 -17.53
CA VAL A 266 -2.31 -11.82 -18.39
C VAL A 266 -1.57 -12.97 -17.70
N SER A 267 -2.21 -13.60 -16.70
CA SER A 267 -1.59 -14.65 -15.87
C SER A 267 -1.82 -16.06 -16.37
N LYS A 268 -2.86 -16.31 -17.19
CA LYS A 268 -3.26 -17.66 -17.58
C LYS A 268 -3.34 -17.83 -19.09
N VAL A 269 -2.46 -18.69 -19.60
CA VAL A 269 -2.45 -19.18 -20.99
C VAL A 269 -2.71 -20.67 -20.95
N THR A 270 -3.71 -21.15 -21.71
CA THR A 270 -3.98 -22.59 -21.84
C THR A 270 -4.18 -22.97 -23.29
N VAL A 271 -3.96 -24.25 -23.60
CA VAL A 271 -4.14 -24.79 -24.94
C VAL A 271 -4.96 -26.07 -24.91
N GLY A 272 -5.76 -26.27 -25.96
CA GLY A 272 -6.58 -27.46 -26.16
C GLY A 272 -6.55 -27.89 -27.62
N PRO A 273 -6.41 -29.20 -27.91
CA PRO A 273 -6.09 -30.30 -26.99
C PRO A 273 -4.62 -30.28 -26.49
N LYS A 274 -4.38 -30.67 -25.22
CA LYS A 274 -3.02 -30.79 -24.63
C LYS A 274 -2.19 -31.95 -25.20
N LYS A 275 -2.85 -33.03 -25.62
CA LYS A 275 -2.24 -34.20 -26.27
C LYS A 275 -3.06 -34.53 -27.51
N ARG A 276 -2.41 -34.83 -28.64
CA ARG A 276 -3.11 -35.22 -29.87
C ARG A 276 -2.31 -36.21 -30.70
N LYS A 277 -2.93 -37.32 -31.10
CA LYS A 277 -2.44 -38.16 -32.20
C LYS A 277 -2.84 -37.50 -33.52
N LEU A 278 -1.88 -37.25 -34.42
CA LEU A 278 -2.12 -36.57 -35.70
C LEU A 278 -1.59 -37.41 -36.86
N LYS A 279 -2.45 -37.80 -37.79
CA LYS A 279 -2.03 -38.52 -39.00
C LYS A 279 -1.20 -37.61 -39.91
N THR A 280 -0.14 -38.15 -40.50
CA THR A 280 0.67 -37.49 -41.52
C THR A 280 -0.23 -36.91 -42.63
N GLY A 281 0.04 -35.66 -43.06
CA GLY A 281 -0.76 -34.94 -44.05
C GLY A 281 -2.01 -34.23 -43.49
N LYS A 282 -2.51 -34.63 -42.31
CA LYS A 282 -3.72 -34.05 -41.70
C LYS A 282 -3.42 -32.83 -40.81
N ARG A 283 -4.47 -32.08 -40.50
CA ARG A 283 -4.44 -30.90 -39.63
C ARG A 283 -5.50 -31.00 -38.52
N PHE A 284 -5.28 -30.27 -37.43
CA PHE A 284 -6.29 -30.02 -36.40
C PHE A 284 -6.25 -28.54 -35.97
N LYS A 285 -7.30 -28.06 -35.32
CA LYS A 285 -7.33 -26.71 -34.72
C LYS A 285 -6.82 -26.80 -33.28
N LEU A 286 -5.74 -26.07 -32.99
CA LEU A 286 -5.27 -25.83 -31.63
C LEU A 286 -5.98 -24.59 -31.08
N THR A 287 -6.81 -24.76 -30.08
CA THR A 287 -7.44 -23.66 -29.34
C THR A 287 -6.48 -23.15 -28.28
N ILE A 288 -6.27 -21.84 -28.28
CA ILE A 288 -5.46 -21.12 -27.31
C ILE A 288 -6.43 -20.23 -26.53
N LYS A 289 -6.40 -20.29 -25.21
CA LYS A 289 -7.14 -19.40 -24.32
C LYS A 289 -6.16 -18.54 -23.57
N VAL A 290 -6.34 -17.22 -23.63
CA VAL A 290 -5.56 -16.23 -22.88
C VAL A 290 -6.53 -15.46 -22.01
N THR A 291 -6.27 -15.42 -20.71
CA THR A 291 -7.17 -14.78 -19.73
C THR A 291 -6.50 -13.54 -19.20
N ASN A 292 -7.24 -12.42 -19.22
CA ASN A 292 -6.95 -11.28 -18.37
C ASN A 292 -7.60 -11.60 -17.02
N PHE A 293 -6.79 -11.74 -15.98
CA PHE A 293 -7.23 -12.24 -14.68
C PHE A 293 -8.35 -11.35 -14.12
N ILE A 294 -9.19 -11.92 -13.25
CA ILE A 294 -10.36 -11.20 -12.75
C ILE A 294 -9.98 -9.96 -11.93
N THR A 295 -8.82 -9.97 -11.29
CA THR A 295 -8.31 -8.84 -10.49
C THR A 295 -7.53 -7.80 -11.30
N ALA A 296 -7.53 -7.87 -12.64
CA ALA A 296 -6.87 -6.85 -13.47
C ALA A 296 -7.66 -5.54 -13.47
N THR A 297 -6.97 -4.39 -13.35
CA THR A 297 -7.61 -3.06 -13.36
C THR A 297 -7.66 -2.43 -14.76
N ALA A 298 -7.08 -3.09 -15.77
CA ALA A 298 -7.13 -2.62 -17.15
C ALA A 298 -7.36 -3.73 -18.18
N ASP A 299 -7.84 -3.32 -19.36
CA ASP A 299 -7.84 -4.16 -20.55
C ASP A 299 -6.43 -4.63 -20.92
N ALA A 300 -6.28 -5.92 -21.20
CA ALA A 300 -5.08 -6.42 -21.86
C ALA A 300 -5.15 -6.07 -23.36
N LYS A 301 -4.52 -4.96 -23.75
CA LYS A 301 -4.47 -4.49 -25.13
C LYS A 301 -3.28 -5.11 -25.89
N ASN A 302 -3.49 -5.41 -27.18
CA ASN A 302 -2.44 -5.87 -28.11
C ASN A 302 -1.58 -7.05 -27.60
N VAL A 303 -2.22 -8.04 -26.95
CA VAL A 303 -1.53 -9.18 -26.36
C VAL A 303 -0.88 -10.05 -27.45
N LYS A 304 0.45 -10.09 -27.47
CA LYS A 304 1.25 -10.88 -28.40
C LYS A 304 1.29 -12.34 -27.94
N VAL A 305 0.75 -13.25 -28.76
CA VAL A 305 0.76 -14.70 -28.56
C VAL A 305 1.72 -15.33 -29.57
N TYR A 306 2.76 -15.99 -29.06
CA TYR A 306 3.74 -16.71 -29.88
C TYR A 306 3.44 -18.20 -29.86
N VAL A 307 3.32 -18.82 -31.02
CA VAL A 307 3.10 -20.27 -31.17
C VAL A 307 4.27 -20.86 -31.95
N LYS A 308 5.01 -21.79 -31.34
CA LYS A 308 6.22 -22.41 -31.91
C LYS A 308 6.12 -23.92 -31.87
N SER A 309 6.42 -24.57 -32.99
CA SER A 309 6.60 -26.01 -33.07
C SER A 309 8.08 -26.38 -32.87
N SER A 310 8.34 -27.43 -32.09
CA SER A 310 9.68 -28.03 -32.00
C SER A 310 10.12 -28.71 -33.30
N SER A 311 9.17 -29.19 -34.11
CA SER A 311 9.46 -29.92 -35.35
C SER A 311 9.41 -29.01 -36.58
N LYS A 312 10.39 -29.15 -37.48
CA LYS A 312 10.37 -28.49 -38.81
C LYS A 312 9.21 -29.02 -39.69
N ARG A 313 8.70 -30.22 -39.41
CA ARG A 313 7.68 -30.95 -40.20
C ARG A 313 6.27 -30.92 -39.61
N VAL A 314 6.09 -30.33 -38.42
CA VAL A 314 4.77 -29.98 -37.86
C VAL A 314 4.65 -28.47 -37.88
N LYS A 315 3.77 -27.94 -38.73
CA LYS A 315 3.63 -26.51 -38.98
C LYS A 315 2.40 -25.96 -38.27
N VAL A 316 2.52 -24.74 -37.77
CA VAL A 316 1.45 -23.94 -37.17
C VAL A 316 1.14 -22.81 -38.16
N LYS A 317 -0.09 -22.74 -38.67
CA LYS A 317 -0.49 -21.81 -39.76
C LYS A 317 0.55 -21.78 -40.91
N GLY A 318 0.99 -22.97 -41.33
CA GLY A 318 1.98 -23.14 -42.40
C GLY A 318 3.45 -22.87 -42.02
N LYS A 319 3.73 -22.23 -40.88
CA LYS A 319 5.08 -21.84 -40.44
C LYS A 319 5.58 -22.66 -39.25
N LYS A 320 6.87 -22.58 -38.92
CA LYS A 320 7.44 -23.21 -37.70
C LYS A 320 7.09 -22.41 -36.43
N LYS A 321 6.98 -21.09 -36.58
CA LYS A 321 6.60 -20.13 -35.54
C LYS A 321 5.65 -19.09 -36.13
N VAL A 322 4.64 -18.68 -35.36
CA VAL A 322 3.67 -17.64 -35.72
C VAL A 322 3.47 -16.71 -34.54
N ARG A 323 3.26 -15.42 -34.81
CA ARG A 323 2.80 -14.43 -33.85
C ARG A 323 1.34 -14.09 -34.16
N ILE A 324 0.50 -14.06 -33.14
CA ILE A 324 -0.90 -13.64 -33.20
C ILE A 324 -1.06 -12.49 -32.21
N VAL A 325 -1.89 -11.51 -32.54
CA VAL A 325 -2.19 -10.38 -31.66
C VAL A 325 -3.67 -10.47 -31.28
N ILE A 326 -3.95 -10.52 -29.98
CA ILE A 326 -5.30 -10.36 -29.44
C ILE A 326 -5.47 -8.88 -29.12
N ARG A 327 -6.40 -8.19 -29.79
CA ARG A 327 -6.55 -6.73 -29.70
C ARG A 327 -6.88 -6.25 -28.29
N LYS A 328 -7.81 -6.93 -27.60
CA LYS A 328 -8.31 -6.52 -26.28
C LYS A 328 -8.84 -7.73 -25.52
N ILE A 329 -8.57 -7.79 -24.22
CA ILE A 329 -9.19 -8.72 -23.28
C ILE A 329 -9.60 -7.93 -22.04
N LYS A 330 -10.91 -7.77 -21.81
CA LYS A 330 -11.43 -7.10 -20.60
C LYS A 330 -11.02 -7.85 -19.33
N PRO A 331 -10.88 -7.18 -18.17
CA PRO A 331 -10.72 -7.84 -16.88
C PRO A 331 -11.69 -9.00 -16.67
N GLY A 332 -11.21 -10.11 -16.10
CA GLY A 332 -12.01 -11.32 -15.87
C GLY A 332 -12.45 -12.09 -17.12
N LYS A 333 -12.12 -11.63 -18.33
CA LYS A 333 -12.51 -12.30 -19.59
C LYS A 333 -11.37 -13.14 -20.17
N THR A 334 -11.76 -14.12 -20.98
CA THR A 334 -10.84 -15.01 -21.69
C THR A 334 -11.03 -14.86 -23.20
N ALA A 335 -9.98 -14.46 -23.90
CA ALA A 335 -9.93 -14.50 -25.35
C ALA A 335 -9.58 -15.91 -25.84
N ARG A 336 -10.23 -16.33 -26.93
CA ARG A 336 -10.00 -17.63 -27.58
C ARG A 336 -9.48 -17.42 -28.99
N VAL A 337 -8.37 -18.08 -29.32
CA VAL A 337 -7.75 -18.04 -30.65
C VAL A 337 -7.57 -19.47 -31.14
N SER A 338 -8.01 -19.76 -32.36
CA SER A 338 -7.82 -21.08 -32.98
C SER A 338 -6.73 -21.01 -34.04
N VAL A 339 -5.76 -21.91 -33.95
CA VAL A 339 -4.61 -21.95 -34.87
C VAL A 339 -4.52 -23.33 -35.53
N PRO A 340 -4.52 -23.43 -36.86
CA PRO A 340 -4.37 -24.71 -37.53
C PRO A 340 -2.96 -25.26 -37.36
N VAL A 341 -2.84 -26.52 -36.94
CA VAL A 341 -1.58 -27.27 -36.83
C VAL A 341 -1.63 -28.45 -37.78
N ARG A 342 -0.63 -28.57 -38.67
CA ARG A 342 -0.57 -29.58 -39.74
C ARG A 342 0.72 -30.39 -39.65
N ALA A 343 0.61 -31.71 -39.76
CA ALA A 343 1.75 -32.61 -39.99
C ALA A 343 2.01 -32.72 -41.50
N LEU A 344 3.22 -32.40 -41.96
CA LEU A 344 3.58 -32.52 -43.39
C LEU A 344 3.73 -34.00 -43.81
N GLY A 345 3.71 -34.28 -45.12
CA GLY A 345 3.67 -35.64 -45.69
C GLY A 345 4.78 -36.60 -45.27
N LYS A 346 5.94 -36.09 -44.83
CA LYS A 346 7.07 -36.89 -44.32
C LYS A 346 7.25 -36.75 -42.80
N ALA A 347 6.26 -36.23 -42.07
CA ALA A 347 6.35 -36.03 -40.62
C ALA A 347 6.18 -37.37 -39.89
N ARG A 348 7.02 -37.61 -38.88
CA ARG A 348 7.02 -38.77 -37.98
C ARG A 348 7.46 -38.32 -36.58
N GLY A 349 7.18 -39.14 -35.56
CA GLY A 349 7.67 -38.93 -34.19
C GLY A 349 6.82 -37.95 -33.35
N LYS A 350 7.44 -37.37 -32.32
CA LYS A 350 6.79 -36.44 -31.38
C LYS A 350 7.10 -34.98 -31.77
N ALA A 351 6.13 -34.08 -31.61
CA ALA A 351 6.34 -32.64 -31.72
C ALA A 351 5.67 -31.93 -30.54
N LYS A 352 6.33 -30.92 -29.99
CA LYS A 352 5.79 -30.07 -28.92
C LYS A 352 5.46 -28.70 -29.51
N ILE A 353 4.21 -28.28 -29.34
CA ILE A 353 3.78 -26.92 -29.64
C ILE A 353 3.84 -26.13 -28.34
N THR A 354 4.67 -25.08 -28.31
CA THR A 354 4.77 -24.14 -27.20
C THR A 354 4.01 -22.87 -27.57
N VAL A 355 3.11 -22.45 -26.68
CA VAL A 355 2.42 -21.16 -26.75
C VAL A 355 2.93 -20.27 -25.63
N THR A 356 3.29 -19.03 -25.95
CA THR A 356 3.74 -18.03 -24.98
C THR A 356 2.94 -16.74 -25.13
N ALA A 357 2.43 -16.18 -24.03
CA ALA A 357 1.87 -14.83 -24.00
C ALA A 357 2.18 -14.17 -22.65
N ALA A 358 2.69 -12.94 -22.67
CA ALA A 358 3.07 -12.18 -21.46
C ALA A 358 3.93 -12.99 -20.45
N GLY A 359 4.96 -13.69 -20.94
CA GLY A 359 5.83 -14.55 -20.12
C GLY A 359 5.26 -15.94 -19.80
N ASN A 360 3.93 -16.09 -19.78
CA ASN A 360 3.27 -17.36 -19.47
C ASN A 360 3.33 -18.36 -20.62
N LYS A 361 3.55 -19.65 -20.31
CA LYS A 361 3.74 -20.74 -21.29
C LYS A 361 2.68 -21.83 -21.15
N ALA A 362 2.23 -22.36 -22.29
CA ALA A 362 1.38 -23.54 -22.38
C ALA A 362 1.87 -24.48 -23.48
N TYR A 363 1.56 -25.77 -23.35
CA TYR A 363 2.12 -26.80 -24.22
C TYR A 363 1.07 -27.76 -24.76
N ALA A 364 1.20 -28.13 -26.03
CA ALA A 364 0.46 -29.22 -26.65
C ALA A 364 1.43 -30.24 -27.26
N ASN A 365 1.29 -31.51 -26.88
CA ASN A 365 2.13 -32.61 -27.33
C ASN A 365 1.44 -33.38 -28.47
N ILE A 366 2.12 -33.47 -29.60
CA ILE A 366 1.62 -34.11 -30.83
C ILE A 366 2.42 -35.39 -31.08
N LYS A 367 1.72 -36.53 -31.19
CA LYS A 367 2.30 -37.78 -31.70
C LYS A 367 1.88 -37.93 -33.16
N VAL A 368 2.83 -37.81 -34.07
CA VAL A 368 2.58 -37.99 -35.51
C VAL A 368 2.56 -39.48 -35.83
N ILE A 369 1.44 -39.95 -36.39
CA ILE A 369 1.25 -41.35 -36.80
C ILE A 369 1.19 -41.45 -38.33
N PRO A 370 1.70 -42.53 -38.94
CA PRO A 370 1.65 -42.73 -40.38
C PRO A 370 0.21 -42.64 -40.91
N GLY A 371 0.03 -42.04 -42.09
CA GLY A 371 -1.21 -42.23 -42.85
C GLY A 371 -1.26 -43.64 -43.42
N LYS A 372 -2.45 -44.25 -43.55
CA LYS A 372 -2.61 -45.51 -44.29
C LYS A 372 -2.01 -45.31 -45.68
N LYS A 373 -1.03 -46.13 -46.08
CA LYS A 373 -0.68 -46.28 -47.49
C LYS A 373 -1.92 -46.87 -48.16
N HIS A 374 -2.55 -46.14 -49.07
CA HIS A 374 -3.36 -46.82 -50.08
C HIS A 374 -2.37 -47.68 -50.86
N LYS A 375 -2.45 -49.01 -50.72
CA LYS A 375 -1.85 -49.89 -51.72
C LYS A 375 -2.53 -49.50 -53.04
N ARG A 376 -1.78 -48.85 -53.92
CA ARG A 376 -2.14 -48.83 -55.34
C ARG A 376 -1.96 -50.29 -55.76
N HIS A 377 -3.09 -50.93 -56.05
CA HIS A 377 -3.10 -52.21 -56.74
C HIS A 377 -2.55 -52.01 -58.14
#